data_AF-A0A940LVB9-F1
#
_entry.id   AF-A0A940LVB9-F1
#
_cell.length_a   1.000
_cell.length_b   1.000
_cell.length_c   1.000
_cell.angle_alpha   90.00
_cell.angle_beta   90.00
_cell.angle_gamma   90.00
#
_symmetry.space_group_name_H-M   'P 1'
#
loop_
_entity.id
_entity.type
_entity.pdbx_description
1 polymer ?
#
loop_
_entity_poly.entity_id
_entity_poly.type
_entity_poly.pdbx_seq_one_letter_code
_entity_poly.pdbx_strand_id
1 'polypeptide(L)'
;MQPHSWVAIVTLVALLVYVWMALRIAGARSKTGIQAPAMTGDPVLERHIRVQANTLEWLVIFLPSLWLFAVYWSDLAATICGAVWIVGRILYALGYVADPAKREVGFGIQALATAVLVFGALGRVVYVLAVVGN
;
A
#
# COMPACT_ATOMS: atom_id res chain seq x y z
N MET A 1 25.21 11.51 -3.00
CA MET A 1 23.77 11.14 -2.98
C MET A 1 23.49 10.55 -1.61
N GLN A 2 22.47 11.03 -0.89
CA GLN A 2 22.05 10.40 0.36
C GLN A 2 21.55 8.98 0.04
N PRO A 3 22.01 7.94 0.75
CA PRO A 3 21.51 6.59 0.52
C PRO A 3 20.06 6.52 1.01
N HIS A 4 19.11 6.38 0.08
CA HIS A 4 17.66 6.20 0.34
C HIS A 4 17.33 4.83 0.96
N SER A 5 18.22 4.30 1.80
CA SER A 5 18.17 2.92 2.29
C SER A 5 16.90 2.66 3.11
N TRP A 6 16.45 3.63 3.90
CA TRP A 6 15.22 3.49 4.70
C TRP A 6 13.97 3.43 3.82
N VAL A 7 13.88 4.30 2.81
CA VAL A 7 12.78 4.28 1.83
C VAL A 7 12.79 2.99 1.00
N ALA A 8 13.97 2.48 0.65
CA ALA A 8 14.14 1.20 -0.03
C ALA A 8 13.67 0.03 0.86
N ILE A 9 14.04 0.01 2.15
CA ILE A 9 13.55 -1.00 3.11
C ILE A 9 12.03 -0.94 3.21
N VAL A 10 11.45 0.25 3.37
CA VAL A 10 9.99 0.44 3.42
C VAL A 10 9.32 -0.08 2.15
N THR A 11 9.90 0.19 0.98
CA THR A 11 9.42 -0.35 -0.30
C THR A 11 9.41 -1.88 -0.30
N LEU A 12 10.52 -2.50 0.11
CA LEU A 12 10.65 -3.96 0.15
C LEU A 12 9.68 -4.59 1.16
N VAL A 13 9.50 -3.99 2.33
CA VAL A 13 8.53 -4.45 3.33
C VAL A 13 7.10 -4.34 2.81
N ALA A 14 6.74 -3.27 2.11
CA ALA A 14 5.43 -3.13 1.48
C ALA A 14 5.17 -4.25 0.44
N LEU A 15 6.19 -4.60 -0.36
CA LEU A 15 6.11 -5.70 -1.31
C LEU A 15 5.99 -7.06 -0.60
N LEU A 16 6.72 -7.29 0.49
CA LEU A 16 6.58 -8.51 1.30
C LEU A 16 5.18 -8.64 1.91
N VAL A 17 4.58 -7.54 2.37
CA VAL A 17 3.19 -7.54 2.84
C VAL A 17 2.22 -7.90 1.72
N TYR A 18 2.45 -7.42 0.49
CA TYR A 18 1.65 -7.80 -0.66
C TYR A 18 1.80 -9.29 -1.03
N VAL A 19 3.03 -9.83 -0.99
CA VAL A 19 3.29 -11.27 -1.16
C VAL A 19 2.58 -12.08 -0.08
N TRP A 20 2.61 -11.64 1.17
CA TRP A 20 1.86 -12.27 2.26
C TRP A 20 0.36 -12.33 1.96
N MET A 21 -0.25 -11.27 1.42
CA MET A 21 -1.67 -11.28 1.03
C MET A 21 -1.94 -12.29 -0.08
N ALA A 22 -1.05 -12.42 -1.07
CA ALA A 22 -1.17 -13.43 -2.13
C ALA A 22 -1.07 -14.86 -1.58
N LEU A 23 -0.16 -15.13 -0.65
CA LEU A 23 -0.07 -16.43 0.04
C LEU A 23 -1.34 -16.76 0.83
N ARG A 24 -2.01 -15.74 1.41
CA ARG A 24 -3.30 -15.95 2.09
C ARG A 24 -4.42 -16.33 1.14
N ILE A 25 -4.40 -15.89 -0.13
CA ILE A 25 -5.34 -16.38 -1.15
C ILE A 25 -5.10 -17.87 -1.39
N ALA A 26 -3.85 -18.30 -1.55
CA ALA A 26 -3.53 -19.73 -1.73
C ALA A 26 -4.04 -20.57 -0.55
N GLY A 27 -3.85 -20.09 0.68
CA GLY A 27 -4.42 -20.72 1.88
C GLY A 27 -5.96 -20.75 1.87
N ALA A 28 -6.62 -19.67 1.45
CA ALA A 28 -8.08 -19.62 1.35
C ALA A 28 -8.62 -20.59 0.29
N ARG A 29 -7.93 -20.75 -0.84
CA ARG A 29 -8.28 -21.75 -1.87
C ARG A 29 -8.18 -23.17 -1.32
N SER A 30 -7.12 -23.48 -0.59
CA SER A 30 -6.97 -24.79 0.06
C SER A 30 -8.10 -25.08 1.05
N LYS A 31 -8.56 -24.08 1.82
CA LYS A 31 -9.64 -24.24 2.80
C LYS A 31 -11.03 -24.38 2.17
N THR A 32 -11.28 -23.68 1.07
CA THR A 32 -12.60 -23.60 0.43
C THR A 32 -12.77 -24.63 -0.69
N GLY A 33 -11.67 -25.23 -1.17
CA GLY A 33 -11.67 -26.16 -2.30
C GLY A 33 -11.80 -25.49 -3.68
N ILE A 34 -11.96 -24.17 -3.74
CA ILE A 34 -12.18 -23.43 -4.98
C ILE A 34 -10.85 -23.21 -5.72
N GLN A 35 -10.68 -23.94 -6.82
CA GLN A 35 -9.48 -23.87 -7.67
C GLN A 35 -9.48 -22.63 -8.58
N ALA A 36 -8.29 -22.19 -8.98
CA ALA A 36 -8.17 -21.22 -10.07
C ALA A 36 -8.74 -21.82 -11.37
N PRO A 37 -9.34 -21.03 -12.28
CA PRO A 37 -9.42 -19.56 -12.28
C PRO A 37 -10.60 -18.97 -11.51
N ALA A 38 -11.40 -19.78 -10.81
CA ALA A 38 -12.58 -19.27 -10.10
C ALA A 38 -12.17 -18.29 -8.98
N MET A 39 -12.91 -17.17 -8.90
CA MET A 39 -12.67 -16.06 -7.97
C MET A 39 -13.84 -15.81 -7.03
N THR A 40 -14.92 -16.58 -7.16
CA THR A 40 -16.16 -16.47 -6.41
C THR A 40 -16.59 -17.84 -5.89
N GLY A 41 -17.48 -17.86 -4.90
CA GLY A 41 -18.12 -19.08 -4.39
C GLY A 41 -17.98 -19.30 -2.89
N ASP A 42 -17.01 -18.64 -2.24
CA ASP A 42 -16.89 -18.61 -0.79
C ASP A 42 -16.52 -17.19 -0.32
N PRO A 43 -17.28 -16.60 0.63
CA PRO A 43 -17.01 -15.25 1.12
C PRO A 43 -15.60 -15.05 1.67
N VAL A 44 -14.97 -16.08 2.28
CA VAL A 44 -13.60 -16.01 2.80
C VAL A 44 -12.62 -15.85 1.66
N LEU A 45 -12.75 -16.67 0.60
CA LEU A 45 -11.90 -16.56 -0.57
C LEU A 45 -12.07 -15.21 -1.27
N GLU A 46 -13.31 -14.78 -1.47
CA GLU A 46 -13.63 -13.50 -2.10
C GLU A 46 -13.03 -12.32 -1.33
N ARG A 47 -13.12 -12.30 0.00
CA ARG A 47 -12.50 -11.26 0.84
C ARG A 47 -10.98 -11.23 0.67
N HIS A 48 -10.32 -12.38 0.68
CA HIS A 48 -8.87 -12.45 0.50
C HIS A 48 -8.42 -11.93 -0.88
N ILE A 49 -9.13 -12.31 -1.92
CA ILE A 49 -8.90 -11.82 -3.29
C ILE A 49 -9.08 -10.30 -3.34
N ARG A 50 -10.17 -9.77 -2.78
CA ARG A 50 -10.45 -8.33 -2.79
C ARG A 50 -9.42 -7.51 -2.01
N VAL A 51 -8.94 -8.04 -0.88
CA VAL A 51 -7.88 -7.40 -0.08
C VAL A 51 -6.58 -7.27 -0.88
N GLN A 52 -6.15 -8.35 -1.55
CA GLN A 52 -4.93 -8.35 -2.34
C GLN A 52 -5.06 -7.47 -3.59
N ALA A 53 -6.17 -7.57 -4.32
CA ALA A 53 -6.41 -6.76 -5.52
C ALA A 53 -6.45 -5.27 -5.19
N ASN A 54 -7.17 -4.87 -4.14
CA ASN A 54 -7.16 -3.49 -3.69
C ASN A 54 -5.77 -3.01 -3.26
N THR A 55 -4.96 -3.89 -2.66
CA THR A 55 -3.59 -3.51 -2.29
C THR A 55 -2.71 -3.32 -3.53
N LEU A 56 -2.88 -4.14 -4.56
CA LEU A 56 -2.21 -3.96 -5.85
C LEU A 56 -2.56 -2.61 -6.49
N GLU A 57 -3.84 -2.26 -6.55
CA GLU A 57 -4.33 -0.99 -7.12
C GLU A 57 -3.66 0.22 -6.47
N TRP A 58 -3.48 0.19 -5.15
CA TRP A 58 -2.86 1.29 -4.43
C TRP A 58 -1.34 1.25 -4.40
N LEU A 59 -0.70 0.09 -4.55
CA LEU A 59 0.77 0.02 -4.68
C LEU A 59 1.25 0.85 -5.87
N VAL A 60 0.50 0.85 -6.96
CA VAL A 60 0.78 1.65 -8.17
C VAL A 60 0.80 3.16 -7.87
N ILE A 61 0.00 3.63 -6.91
CA ILE A 61 -0.03 5.03 -6.49
C ILE A 61 1.03 5.30 -5.42
N PHE A 62 1.12 4.41 -4.43
CA PHE A 62 1.97 4.55 -3.25
C PHE A 62 3.46 4.56 -3.62
N LEU A 63 3.94 3.61 -4.42
CA LEU A 63 5.37 3.46 -4.68
C LEU A 63 5.96 4.67 -5.41
N PRO A 64 5.40 5.16 -6.54
CA PRO A 64 5.91 6.36 -7.19
C PRO A 64 5.85 7.59 -6.27
N SER A 65 4.75 7.74 -5.53
CA SER A 65 4.57 8.89 -4.63
C SER A 65 5.56 8.89 -3.48
N LEU A 66 5.86 7.72 -2.91
CA LEU A 66 6.87 7.53 -1.87
C LEU A 66 8.25 8.00 -2.35
N TRP A 67 8.67 7.54 -3.53
CA TRP A 67 9.97 7.88 -4.10
C TRP A 67 10.06 9.33 -4.53
N LEU A 68 9.03 9.88 -5.17
CA LEU A 68 8.99 11.30 -5.53
C LEU A 68 9.03 12.18 -4.28
N PHE A 69 8.30 11.84 -3.22
CA PHE A 69 8.36 12.58 -1.97
C PHE A 69 9.76 12.50 -1.33
N ALA A 70 10.39 11.33 -1.33
CA ALA A 70 11.74 11.16 -0.78
C ALA A 70 12.79 12.00 -1.53
N VAL A 71 12.72 12.02 -2.87
CA VAL A 71 13.67 12.73 -3.73
C VAL A 71 13.49 14.24 -3.67
N TYR A 72 12.25 14.74 -3.70
CA TYR A 72 11.98 16.17 -3.79
C TYR A 72 11.80 16.86 -2.43
N TRP A 73 11.38 16.13 -1.40
CA TRP A 73 11.01 16.69 -0.10
C TRP A 73 11.90 16.19 1.03
N SER A 74 11.72 14.94 1.46
CA SER A 74 12.40 14.40 2.65
C SER A 74 12.35 12.88 2.71
N ASP A 75 13.53 12.27 2.80
CA ASP A 75 13.71 10.82 2.96
C ASP A 75 13.10 10.28 4.27
N LEU A 76 13.30 11.00 5.38
CA LEU A 76 12.77 10.61 6.70
C LEU A 76 11.24 10.65 6.73
N ALA A 77 10.64 11.73 6.22
CA ALA A 77 9.18 11.85 6.20
C ALA A 77 8.55 10.83 5.24
N ALA A 78 9.17 10.55 4.08
CA ALA A 78 8.74 9.45 3.20
C ALA A 78 8.77 8.10 3.92
N THR A 79 9.86 7.80 4.63
CA THR A 79 10.01 6.57 5.42
C THR A 79 8.90 6.41 6.45
N ILE A 80 8.61 7.47 7.23
CA ILE A 80 7.55 7.44 8.26
C ILE A 80 6.18 7.23 7.61
N CYS A 81 5.86 7.99 6.56
CA CYS A 81 4.58 7.86 5.87
C CYS A 81 4.40 6.46 5.25
N GLY A 82 5.46 5.89 4.67
CA GLY A 82 5.41 4.55 4.12
C GLY A 82 5.27 3.46 5.19
N ALA A 83 5.89 3.61 6.35
CA ALA A 83 5.66 2.72 7.49
C ALA A 83 4.20 2.78 7.98
N VAL A 84 3.61 3.98 8.08
CA VAL A 84 2.20 4.17 8.42
C VAL A 84 1.28 3.52 7.37
N TRP A 85 1.61 3.66 6.09
CA TRP A 85 0.87 3.01 5.00
C TRP A 85 0.86 1.48 5.13
N ILE A 86 2.02 0.88 5.45
CA ILE A 86 2.15 -0.57 5.68
C ILE A 86 1.26 -1.03 6.85
N VAL A 87 1.28 -0.30 7.98
CA VAL A 87 0.42 -0.61 9.13
C VAL A 87 -1.05 -0.53 8.73
N GLY A 88 -1.45 0.53 8.01
CA GLY A 88 -2.80 0.67 7.46
C GLY A 88 -3.21 -0.52 6.59
N ARG A 89 -2.30 -1.04 5.75
CA ARG A 89 -2.53 -2.22 4.91
C ARG A 89 -2.70 -3.51 5.67
N ILE A 90 -1.91 -3.72 6.72
CA ILE A 90 -2.06 -4.90 7.58
C ILE A 90 -3.40 -4.85 8.32
N LEU A 91 -3.77 -3.70 8.88
CA LEU A 91 -5.06 -3.50 9.55
C LEU A 91 -6.24 -3.68 8.59
N TYR A 92 -6.13 -3.12 7.38
CA TYR A 92 -7.15 -3.30 6.33
C TYR A 92 -7.33 -4.78 6.00
N ALA A 93 -6.24 -5.52 5.77
CA ALA A 93 -6.29 -6.93 5.41
C ALA A 93 -6.90 -7.80 6.52
N LEU A 94 -6.50 -7.57 7.77
CA LEU A 94 -7.02 -8.32 8.92
C LEU A 94 -8.49 -7.98 9.18
N GLY A 95 -8.84 -6.69 9.16
CA GLY A 95 -10.19 -6.20 9.37
C GLY A 95 -11.16 -6.73 8.32
N TYR A 96 -10.85 -6.55 7.04
CA TYR A 96 -11.73 -6.96 5.93
C TYR A 96 -12.00 -8.47 5.94
N VAL A 97 -10.96 -9.29 6.14
CA VAL A 97 -11.12 -10.75 6.16
C VAL A 97 -12.05 -11.19 7.30
N ALA A 98 -11.89 -10.61 8.48
CA ALA A 98 -12.75 -10.90 9.63
C ALA A 98 -14.20 -10.43 9.37
N ASP A 99 -14.36 -9.20 8.93
CA ASP A 99 -15.65 -8.57 8.66
C ASP A 99 -15.48 -7.45 7.61
N PRO A 100 -16.15 -7.51 6.45
CA PRO A 100 -16.06 -6.48 5.43
C PRO A 100 -16.33 -5.06 5.94
N ALA A 101 -17.14 -4.89 6.98
CA ALA A 101 -17.42 -3.58 7.58
C ALA A 101 -16.21 -3.01 8.34
N LYS A 102 -15.28 -3.85 8.83
CA LYS A 102 -14.12 -3.42 9.64
C LYS A 102 -12.92 -2.96 8.81
N ARG A 103 -13.09 -2.82 7.49
CA ARG A 103 -12.02 -2.39 6.57
C ARG A 103 -11.68 -0.90 6.67
N GLU A 104 -12.61 -0.09 7.17
CA GLU A 104 -12.57 1.38 7.03
C GLU A 104 -11.38 2.02 7.75
N VAL A 105 -11.04 1.56 8.95
CA VAL A 105 -9.92 2.14 9.73
C VAL A 105 -8.59 1.96 8.99
N GLY A 106 -8.28 0.74 8.55
CA GLY A 106 -7.07 0.46 7.78
C GLY A 106 -7.04 1.20 6.44
N PHE A 107 -8.21 1.31 5.78
CA PHE A 107 -8.35 2.07 4.55
C PHE A 107 -8.11 3.58 4.74
N GLY A 108 -8.63 4.16 5.82
CA GLY A 108 -8.42 5.58 6.16
C GLY A 108 -6.96 5.90 6.45
N ILE A 109 -6.28 5.06 7.23
CA ILE A 109 -4.85 5.22 7.55
C ILE A 109 -4.02 5.20 6.27
N GLN A 110 -4.21 4.19 5.41
CA GLN A 110 -3.43 4.09 4.18
C GLN A 110 -3.77 5.23 3.20
N ALA A 111 -5.04 5.65 3.10
CA ALA A 111 -5.47 6.71 2.20
C ALA A 111 -4.86 8.05 2.60
N LEU A 112 -4.84 8.37 3.91
CA LEU A 112 -4.20 9.57 4.43
C LEU A 112 -2.70 9.57 4.16
N ALA A 113 -2.02 8.45 4.44
CA ALA A 113 -0.58 8.33 4.19
C ALA A 113 -0.24 8.52 2.69
N THR A 114 -1.01 7.88 1.79
CA THR A 114 -0.83 8.07 0.34
C THR A 114 -1.16 9.50 -0.09
N ALA A 115 -2.20 10.13 0.45
CA ALA A 115 -2.55 11.51 0.12
C ALA A 115 -1.44 12.49 0.48
N VAL A 116 -0.84 12.34 1.67
CA VAL A 116 0.32 13.14 2.10
C VAL A 116 1.49 12.97 1.12
N LEU A 117 1.79 11.74 0.72
CA LEU A 117 2.88 11.45 -0.23
C LEU A 117 2.59 12.06 -1.62
N VAL A 118 1.40 11.82 -2.19
CA VAL A 118 1.01 12.30 -3.52
C VAL A 118 0.99 13.83 -3.57
N PHE A 119 0.20 14.45 -2.70
CA PHE A 119 0.00 15.91 -2.73
C PHE A 119 1.23 16.66 -2.26
N GLY A 120 1.96 16.11 -1.29
CA GLY A 120 3.23 16.68 -0.85
C GLY A 120 4.29 16.65 -1.94
N ALA A 121 4.44 15.52 -2.65
CA ALA A 121 5.37 15.43 -3.78
C ALA A 121 4.96 16.38 -4.91
N LEU A 122 3.68 16.40 -5.29
CA LEU A 122 3.16 17.29 -6.33
C LEU A 122 3.43 18.76 -5.97
N GLY A 123 3.03 19.19 -4.76
CA GLY A 123 3.22 20.56 -4.29
C GLY A 123 4.69 20.97 -4.30
N ARG A 124 5.59 20.05 -3.94
CA ARG A 124 7.03 20.31 -4.00
C ARG A 124 7.55 20.48 -5.40
N VAL A 125 7.18 19.57 -6.30
CA VAL A 125 7.65 19.60 -7.69
C VAL A 125 7.19 20.90 -8.34
N VAL A 126 5.94 21.31 -8.13
CA VAL A 126 5.41 22.61 -8.60
C VAL A 126 6.17 23.79 -7.99
N TYR A 127 6.44 23.76 -6.69
CA TYR A 127 7.22 24.81 -6.03
C TYR A 127 8.64 24.92 -6.61
N VAL A 128 9.33 23.78 -6.79
CA VAL A 128 10.68 23.74 -7.35
C VAL A 128 10.66 24.31 -8.78
N LEU A 129 9.71 23.89 -9.60
CA LEU A 129 9.55 24.41 -10.95
C LEU A 129 9.33 25.93 -10.97
N ALA A 130 8.50 26.46 -10.06
CA ALA A 130 8.17 27.87 -10.00
C ALA A 130 9.31 28.76 -9.48
N VAL A 131 10.13 28.25 -8.55
CA VAL A 131 11.16 29.06 -7.86
C VAL A 131 12.55 28.88 -8.46
N VAL A 132 12.88 27.66 -8.90
CA VAL A 132 14.22 27.34 -9.41
C VAL A 132 14.28 27.45 -10.94
N GLY A 133 13.16 27.20 -11.63
CA GLY A 133 13.16 27.03 -13.08
C GLY A 133 13.66 25.63 -13.50
N ASN A 134 13.71 25.39 -14.81
CA ASN A 134 14.27 24.17 -15.41
C ASN A 134 15.77 24.32 -15.70
#